data_AF-A0AAV2QS36-F1
#
_entry.id   AF-A0AAV2QS36-F1
#
_cell.length_a   1.000
_cell.length_b   1.000
_cell.length_c   1.000
_cell.angle_alpha   90.00
_cell.angle_beta   90.00
_cell.angle_gamma   90.00
#
_symmetry.space_group_name_H-M   'P 1'
#
loop_
_entity.id
_entity.type
_entity.pdbx_description
1 polymer ?
#
loop_
_entity_poly.entity_id
_entity_poly.type
_entity_poly.pdbx_seq_one_letter_code
_entity_poly.pdbx_strand_id
1 'polypeptide(L)'
;MSTVEFLIKNKHCGKYIHARIPTDFEGNLLNLWDTVHPRAHFVFEHVEDEWGYIREKDSNKVWHPECGSNLTTFPSQRLVLHPDRKRHALFSIDQTTGHIMHRDGLFVHYWSGTSAYPPNGRHLTLHQDIHEGMKWQCLNVNDTSKEVHAYGSAKILGDWKLVLSVMNPQAEQKMTYKYTVGKSSTTTTSGSFQFGWEATASAGIWMLEMSATTSLAVEIQRSHEDTWKEEQTKNNEITVKPGFPCAVWQRIITGAQHGHEAIFQVDPFEHTKDDNVKPED
;
A
#
# COMPACT_ATOMS: atom_id res chain seq x y z
N MET A 1 13.40 2.69 -12.51
CA MET A 1 12.24 3.16 -11.72
C MET A 1 12.74 4.26 -10.79
N SER A 2 12.04 5.40 -10.71
CA SER A 2 12.43 6.48 -9.79
C SER A 2 12.13 6.07 -8.36
N THR A 3 13.15 6.03 -7.50
CA THR A 3 12.99 5.87 -6.06
C THR A 3 12.25 7.08 -5.48
N VAL A 4 11.13 6.87 -4.80
CA VAL A 4 10.44 7.93 -4.08
C VAL A 4 11.21 8.26 -2.81
N GLU A 5 11.46 9.55 -2.63
CA GLU A 5 12.09 10.10 -1.44
C GLU A 5 11.02 10.58 -0.47
N PHE A 6 11.17 10.23 0.80
CA PHE A 6 10.16 10.51 1.82
C PHE A 6 10.78 10.78 3.20
N LEU A 7 9.99 11.43 4.04
CA LEU A 7 10.22 11.56 5.48
C LEU A 7 9.41 10.51 6.22
N ILE A 8 9.87 10.07 7.38
CA ILE A 8 9.07 9.19 8.25
C ILE A 8 8.74 9.94 9.52
N LYS A 9 7.45 10.18 9.76
CA LYS A 9 6.92 10.90 10.93
C LYS A 9 6.13 9.97 11.82
N ASN A 10 6.34 10.06 13.13
CA ASN A 10 5.52 9.36 14.10
C ASN A 10 4.13 10.01 14.17
N LYS A 11 3.06 9.22 14.01
CA LYS A 11 1.67 9.72 14.01
C LYS A 11 1.26 10.24 15.39
N HIS A 12 1.83 9.71 16.47
CA HIS A 12 1.45 10.07 17.84
C HIS A 12 2.15 11.34 18.35
N CYS A 13 3.48 11.41 18.26
CA CYS A 13 4.24 12.54 18.81
C CYS A 13 4.59 13.63 17.78
N GLY A 14 4.34 13.38 16.49
CA GLY A 14 4.58 14.34 15.42
C GLY A 14 6.05 14.58 15.04
N LYS A 15 6.99 13.84 15.63
CA LYS A 15 8.43 13.93 15.34
C LYS A 15 8.83 13.07 14.14
N TYR A 16 9.94 13.44 13.51
CA TYR A 16 10.51 12.76 12.36
C TYR A 16 11.66 11.84 12.77
N ILE A 17 11.91 10.80 11.99
CA ILE A 17 13.08 9.93 12.14
C ILE A 17 14.30 10.57 11.47
N HIS A 18 15.42 10.59 12.18
CA HIS A 18 16.68 11.18 11.76
C HIS A 18 17.82 10.18 11.92
N ALA A 19 18.76 10.21 10.99
CA ALA A 19 20.11 9.76 11.26
C ALA A 19 20.78 10.71 12.26
N ARG A 20 21.31 10.20 13.38
CA ARG A 20 22.16 11.03 14.25
C ARG A 20 23.37 11.52 13.45
N ILE A 21 23.75 12.78 13.67
CA ILE A 21 25.06 13.32 13.25
C ILE A 21 26.14 12.34 13.73
N PRO A 22 27.18 12.03 12.92
CA PRO A 22 28.23 11.14 13.36
C PRO A 22 28.81 11.64 14.68
N THR A 23 28.49 10.92 15.74
CA THR A 23 29.40 10.71 16.85
C THR A 23 30.27 9.52 16.45
N ASP A 24 31.46 9.39 17.02
CA ASP A 24 32.54 8.46 16.63
C ASP A 24 32.20 6.95 16.82
N PHE A 25 30.91 6.61 16.85
CA PHE A 25 30.37 5.26 16.99
C PHE A 25 30.03 4.68 15.62
N GLU A 26 30.47 3.45 15.38
CA GLU A 26 30.04 2.65 14.23
C GLU A 26 28.52 2.43 14.31
N GLY A 27 27.78 3.08 13.41
CA GLY A 27 26.33 3.03 13.36
C GLY A 27 25.70 4.34 13.83
N ASN A 28 25.28 5.18 12.89
CA ASN A 28 24.53 6.39 13.23
C ASN A 28 23.15 5.95 13.77
N LEU A 29 22.94 6.07 15.08
CA LEU A 29 21.65 5.76 15.70
C LEU A 29 20.52 6.51 14.99
N LEU A 30 19.40 5.82 14.78
CA LEU A 30 18.17 6.45 14.34
C LEU A 30 17.47 7.04 15.56
N ASN A 31 17.07 8.30 15.47
CA ASN A 31 16.43 9.02 16.56
C ASN A 31 15.26 9.87 16.09
N LEU A 32 14.46 10.35 17.04
CA LEU A 32 13.40 11.32 16.80
C LEU A 32 13.89 12.77 16.91
N TRP A 33 13.38 13.63 16.04
CA TRP A 33 13.61 15.08 16.07
C TRP A 33 12.41 15.87 15.53
N ASP A 34 12.26 17.13 15.92
CA ASP A 34 11.15 18.00 15.47
C ASP A 34 11.35 18.57 14.06
N THR A 35 12.58 18.91 13.72
CA THR A 35 12.94 19.61 12.49
C THR A 35 13.08 18.66 11.32
N VAL A 36 12.88 19.10 10.09
CA VAL A 36 13.19 18.33 8.88
C VAL A 36 14.45 18.88 8.21
N HIS A 37 15.30 18.00 7.70
CA HIS A 37 16.49 18.35 6.92
C HIS A 37 16.91 17.15 6.04
N PRO A 38 17.81 17.29 5.06
CA PRO A 38 18.19 16.21 4.13
C PRO A 38 18.54 14.86 4.78
N ARG A 39 19.21 14.84 5.95
CA ARG A 39 19.51 13.59 6.68
C ARG A 39 18.32 12.93 7.40
N ALA A 40 17.11 13.42 7.16
CA ALA A 40 15.84 12.80 7.55
C ALA A 40 15.11 12.22 6.33
N HIS A 41 15.75 12.26 5.16
CA HIS A 41 15.19 11.78 3.90
C HIS A 41 15.59 10.33 3.69
N PHE A 42 14.59 9.51 3.40
CA PHE A 42 14.75 8.09 3.17
C PHE A 42 14.21 7.70 1.80
N VAL A 43 14.68 6.56 1.32
CA VAL A 43 14.13 5.85 0.16
C VAL A 43 13.95 4.39 0.54
N PHE A 44 13.01 3.71 -0.11
CA PHE A 44 12.79 2.28 0.07
C PHE A 44 13.37 1.51 -1.12
N GLU A 45 14.35 0.65 -0.85
CA GLU A 45 14.95 -0.24 -1.85
C GLU A 45 14.30 -1.61 -1.75
N HIS A 46 13.29 -1.86 -2.59
CA HIS A 46 12.62 -3.16 -2.62
C HIS A 46 13.59 -4.30 -2.96
N VAL A 47 13.44 -5.42 -2.27
CA VAL A 47 14.27 -6.63 -2.43
C VAL A 47 13.41 -7.83 -2.83
N GLU A 48 12.43 -8.19 -2.00
CA GLU A 48 11.54 -9.32 -2.25
C GLU A 48 10.19 -9.08 -1.56
N ASP A 49 9.08 -9.26 -2.29
CA ASP A 49 7.72 -9.05 -1.80
C ASP A 49 7.55 -7.70 -1.06
N GLU A 50 7.10 -7.68 0.18
CA GLU A 50 6.99 -6.46 1.00
C GLU A 50 8.33 -5.99 1.60
N TRP A 51 9.38 -6.79 1.47
CA TRP A 51 10.65 -6.59 2.16
C TRP A 51 11.63 -5.79 1.32
N GLY A 52 12.25 -4.81 1.96
CA GLY A 52 13.26 -3.97 1.35
C GLY A 52 14.14 -3.31 2.39
N TYR A 53 15.08 -2.51 1.90
CA TYR A 53 15.92 -1.70 2.76
C TYR A 53 15.37 -0.28 2.86
N ILE A 54 15.17 0.19 4.09
CA ILE A 54 14.96 1.62 4.34
C ILE A 54 16.34 2.28 4.36
N ARG A 55 16.62 3.10 3.36
CA ARG A 55 17.93 3.72 3.15
C ARG A 55 17.88 5.21 3.40
N GLU A 56 18.84 5.72 4.16
CA GLU A 56 19.05 7.16 4.26
C GLU A 56 19.71 7.68 2.98
N LYS A 57 19.17 8.76 2.43
CA LYS A 57 19.43 9.19 1.06
C LYS A 57 20.91 9.56 0.85
N ASP A 58 21.49 10.36 1.73
CA ASP A 58 22.78 11.02 1.49
C ASP A 58 23.98 10.12 1.82
N SER A 59 23.88 9.25 2.83
CA SER A 59 24.94 8.34 3.27
C SER A 59 24.92 6.98 2.57
N ASN A 60 23.84 6.66 1.87
CA ASN A 60 23.59 5.36 1.25
C ASN A 60 23.57 4.17 2.25
N LYS A 61 23.52 4.44 3.56
CA LYS A 61 23.41 3.43 4.61
C LYS A 61 21.95 3.06 4.87
N VAL A 62 21.70 1.82 5.26
CA VAL A 62 20.36 1.32 5.56
C VAL A 62 20.16 1.05 7.03
N TRP A 63 18.89 0.96 7.40
CA TRP A 63 18.48 0.63 8.75
C TRP A 63 18.93 -0.78 9.11
N HIS A 64 19.52 -0.91 10.29
CA HIS A 64 19.93 -2.18 10.89
C HIS A 64 19.56 -2.19 12.36
N PRO A 65 19.23 -3.36 12.92
CA PRO A 65 19.37 -3.57 14.35
C PRO A 65 20.86 -3.52 14.75
N GLU A 66 21.20 -2.76 15.78
CA GLU A 66 22.60 -2.46 16.18
C GLU A 66 23.48 -3.69 16.44
N CYS A 67 22.91 -4.86 16.76
CA CYS A 67 23.67 -6.09 17.02
C CYS A 67 23.61 -7.15 15.92
N GLY A 68 22.89 -6.93 14.81
CA GLY A 68 22.76 -7.89 13.71
C GLY A 68 22.05 -9.21 14.07
N SER A 69 21.13 -9.67 13.21
CA SER A 69 20.44 -10.99 13.13
C SER A 69 19.90 -11.73 14.38
N ASN A 70 20.19 -11.35 15.63
CA ASN A 70 19.76 -12.07 16.82
C ASN A 70 18.80 -11.22 17.67
N LEU A 71 17.61 -10.97 17.11
CA LEU A 71 16.58 -10.12 17.71
C LEU A 71 15.71 -10.83 18.74
N THR A 72 15.72 -12.16 18.77
CA THR A 72 14.91 -12.95 19.70
C THR A 72 15.44 -12.95 21.13
N THR A 73 16.69 -12.54 21.35
CA THR A 73 17.34 -12.53 22.67
C THR A 73 17.34 -11.16 23.35
N PHE A 74 17.10 -10.06 22.61
CA PHE A 74 17.18 -8.70 23.12
C PHE A 74 15.98 -7.87 22.64
N PRO A 75 14.82 -7.93 23.32
CA PRO A 75 13.73 -7.00 23.02
C PRO A 75 14.24 -5.57 23.24
N SER A 76 13.82 -4.64 22.39
CA SER A 76 14.24 -3.22 22.41
C SER A 76 15.62 -2.95 21.81
N GLN A 77 16.04 -3.76 20.86
CA GLN A 77 17.28 -3.54 20.13
C GLN A 77 17.24 -2.19 19.40
N ARG A 78 18.27 -1.36 19.58
CA ARG A 78 18.38 -0.05 18.93
C ARG A 78 18.54 -0.18 17.41
N LEU A 79 18.02 0.80 16.69
CA LEU A 79 18.21 0.91 15.25
C LEU A 79 19.32 1.89 14.90
N VAL A 80 20.15 1.51 13.93
CA VAL A 80 21.30 2.28 13.42
C VAL A 80 21.30 2.29 11.90
N LEU A 81 22.07 3.22 11.32
CA LEU A 81 22.45 3.18 9.92
C LEU A 81 23.75 2.41 9.72
N HIS A 82 23.74 1.41 8.84
CA HIS A 82 24.89 0.58 8.51
C HIS A 82 25.01 0.40 6.97
N PRO A 83 26.24 0.29 6.41
CA PRO A 83 26.42 0.10 4.96
C PRO A 83 25.96 -1.27 4.45
N ASP A 84 26.06 -2.33 5.27
CA ASP A 84 25.76 -3.69 4.83
C ASP A 84 24.33 -3.87 4.30
N ARG A 85 24.18 -4.73 3.29
CA ARG A 85 22.90 -5.17 2.76
C ARG A 85 22.76 -6.66 3.03
N LYS A 86 22.06 -7.00 4.11
CA LYS A 86 21.87 -8.36 4.60
C LYS A 86 20.41 -8.60 4.91
N ARG A 87 19.99 -9.87 4.89
CA ARG A 87 18.59 -10.27 5.15
C ARG A 87 18.02 -9.74 6.48
N HIS A 88 18.86 -9.59 7.51
CA HIS A 88 18.45 -9.03 8.81
C HIS A 88 18.32 -7.50 8.82
N ALA A 89 18.51 -6.82 7.70
CA ALA A 89 18.28 -5.39 7.52
C ALA A 89 17.04 -5.12 6.65
N LEU A 90 16.21 -6.16 6.44
CA LEU A 90 14.98 -6.05 5.71
C LEU A 90 13.85 -5.58 6.62
N PHE A 91 13.12 -4.58 6.13
CA PHE A 91 11.95 -4.01 6.75
C PHE A 91 10.82 -3.96 5.72
N SER A 92 9.59 -3.94 6.21
CA SER A 92 8.41 -3.56 5.46
C SER A 92 7.82 -2.29 6.08
N ILE A 93 7.18 -1.49 5.25
CA ILE A 93 6.42 -0.31 5.65
C ILE A 93 4.95 -0.61 5.32
N ASP A 94 4.11 -0.80 6.34
CA ASP A 94 2.67 -0.90 6.18
C ASP A 94 2.05 0.48 6.39
N GLN A 95 1.75 1.15 5.28
CA GLN A 95 1.16 2.49 5.34
C GLN A 95 -0.31 2.49 5.72
N THR A 96 -1.01 1.36 5.56
CA THR A 96 -2.42 1.19 5.95
C THR A 96 -2.55 1.22 7.47
N THR A 97 -1.78 0.38 8.16
CA THR A 97 -1.79 0.34 9.63
C THR A 97 -0.84 1.37 10.26
N GLY A 98 0.09 1.90 9.47
CA GLY A 98 1.15 2.81 9.91
C GLY A 98 2.31 2.09 10.57
N HIS A 99 2.44 0.77 10.44
CA HIS A 99 3.52 0.02 11.08
C HIS A 99 4.77 -0.03 10.19
N ILE A 100 5.94 0.02 10.82
CA ILE A 100 7.19 -0.37 10.15
C ILE A 100 7.66 -1.62 10.87
N MET A 101 7.76 -2.73 10.15
CA MET A 101 8.09 -4.03 10.70
C MET A 101 9.44 -4.49 10.19
N HIS A 102 10.24 -5.05 11.09
CA HIS A 102 11.44 -5.80 10.77
C HIS A 102 11.08 -7.23 10.37
N ARG A 103 11.88 -7.86 9.51
CA ARG A 103 11.62 -9.22 9.00
C ARG A 103 11.42 -10.30 10.07
N ASP A 104 11.95 -10.12 11.26
CA ASP A 104 11.78 -11.07 12.37
C ASP A 104 10.47 -10.83 13.17
N GLY A 105 9.57 -9.97 12.67
CA GLY A 105 8.24 -9.75 13.22
C GLY A 105 8.15 -8.68 14.32
N LEU A 106 9.23 -7.93 14.57
CA LEU A 106 9.27 -6.83 15.53
C LEU A 106 8.98 -5.49 14.83
N PHE A 107 8.39 -4.55 15.57
CA PHE A 107 8.01 -3.25 15.06
C PHE A 107 9.00 -2.15 15.46
N VAL A 108 9.07 -1.09 14.67
CA VAL A 108 9.85 0.12 14.98
C VAL A 108 9.10 0.97 16.01
N HIS A 109 9.74 1.19 17.15
CA HIS A 109 9.25 2.02 18.25
C HIS A 109 10.22 3.18 18.45
N TYR A 110 9.72 4.31 18.95
CA TYR A 110 10.57 5.16 19.78
C TYR A 110 10.53 4.58 21.19
N TRP A 111 11.69 4.21 21.75
CA TRP A 111 11.75 3.66 23.10
C TRP A 111 11.08 4.64 24.06
N SER A 112 9.99 4.29 24.73
CA SER A 112 9.34 5.20 25.68
C SER A 112 8.24 4.42 26.38
N GLY A 113 8.56 3.84 27.53
CA GLY A 113 7.60 3.09 28.32
C GLY A 113 6.37 3.88 28.78
N THR A 114 6.27 5.21 28.54
CA THR A 114 5.13 6.03 29.00
C THR A 114 4.94 7.42 28.35
N SER A 115 5.94 8.03 27.68
CA SER A 115 5.79 9.41 27.18
C SER A 115 5.15 9.48 25.80
N ALA A 116 4.02 10.20 25.70
CA ALA A 116 3.40 10.61 24.45
C ALA A 116 4.30 11.57 23.63
N TYR A 117 5.24 12.25 24.28
CA TYR A 117 6.12 13.24 23.68
C TYR A 117 7.58 12.96 24.08
N PRO A 118 8.29 12.08 23.36
CA PRO A 118 9.70 11.82 23.62
C PRO A 118 10.54 13.09 23.39
N PRO A 119 11.66 13.30 24.09
CA PRO A 119 12.57 14.40 23.80
C PRO A 119 13.30 14.20 22.45
N ASN A 120 13.82 15.28 21.88
CA ASN A 120 14.69 15.20 20.70
C ASN A 120 15.94 14.36 20.99
N GLY A 121 16.37 13.56 20.01
CA GLY A 121 17.50 12.64 20.14
C GLY A 121 17.11 11.30 20.77
N ARG A 122 15.82 11.04 21.00
CA ARG A 122 15.37 9.73 21.50
C ARG A 122 15.56 8.67 20.43
N HIS A 123 16.27 7.59 20.76
CA HIS A 123 16.57 6.51 19.84
C HIS A 123 15.36 5.63 19.53
N LEU A 124 15.41 5.03 18.34
CA LEU A 124 14.45 4.02 17.92
C LEU A 124 14.91 2.62 18.30
N THR A 125 13.95 1.75 18.55
CA THR A 125 14.15 0.35 18.94
C THR A 125 13.20 -0.58 18.21
N LEU A 126 13.51 -1.87 18.19
CA LEU A 126 12.59 -2.93 17.78
C LEU A 126 11.87 -3.54 18.98
N HIS A 127 10.54 -3.61 18.94
CA HIS A 127 9.72 -4.18 20.01
C HIS A 127 8.50 -4.93 19.46
N GLN A 128 7.92 -5.83 20.25
CA GLN A 128 6.79 -6.67 19.83
C GLN A 128 5.41 -6.02 20.03
N ASP A 129 5.33 -5.03 20.92
CA ASP A 129 4.06 -4.40 21.31
C ASP A 129 3.44 -3.60 20.16
N ILE A 130 2.11 -3.56 20.10
CA ILE A 130 1.37 -2.78 19.12
C ILE A 130 0.56 -1.72 19.86
N HIS A 131 0.80 -0.45 19.56
CA HIS A 131 0.15 0.69 20.21
C HIS A 131 0.30 1.97 19.37
N GLU A 132 -0.45 3.04 19.65
CA GLU A 132 -0.40 4.29 18.85
C GLU A 132 1.00 4.90 18.72
N GLY A 133 1.85 4.77 19.75
CA GLY A 133 3.23 5.26 19.71
C GLY A 133 4.15 4.61 18.67
N MET A 134 3.79 3.46 18.08
CA MET A 134 4.58 2.79 17.02
C MET A 134 3.98 2.95 15.62
N LYS A 135 3.03 3.89 15.47
CA LYS A 135 2.48 4.25 14.16
C LYS A 135 3.26 5.38 13.50
N TRP A 136 3.50 5.22 12.22
CA TRP A 136 4.33 6.06 11.36
C TRP A 136 3.58 6.40 10.07
N GLN A 137 3.96 7.52 9.45
CA GLN A 137 3.49 7.94 8.13
C GLN A 137 4.68 8.38 7.29
N CYS A 138 4.60 8.11 5.98
CA CYS A 138 5.59 8.54 5.01
C CYS A 138 5.11 9.83 4.33
N LEU A 139 5.90 10.91 4.42
CA LEU A 139 5.51 12.24 3.94
C LEU A 139 6.42 12.74 2.83
N ASN A 140 5.88 13.60 1.96
CA ASN A 140 6.64 14.25 0.91
C ASN A 140 7.71 15.18 1.50
N VAL A 141 8.95 15.09 1.00
CA VAL A 141 10.06 15.94 1.47
C VAL A 141 9.86 17.43 1.19
N ASN A 142 9.09 17.78 0.15
CA ASN A 142 8.80 19.16 -0.24
C ASN A 142 7.50 19.69 0.35
N ASP A 143 6.61 18.81 0.84
CA ASP A 143 5.31 19.17 1.40
C ASP A 143 4.90 18.16 2.48
N THR A 144 5.25 18.46 3.72
CA THR A 144 5.03 17.54 4.86
C THR A 144 3.55 17.40 5.26
N SER A 145 2.64 18.09 4.58
CA SER A 145 1.19 17.86 4.71
C SER A 145 0.68 16.71 3.84
N LYS A 146 1.49 16.23 2.90
CA LYS A 146 1.11 15.17 1.95
C LYS A 146 1.82 13.86 2.27
N GLU A 147 1.03 12.81 2.43
CA GLU A 147 1.55 11.44 2.45
C GLU A 147 2.04 11.00 1.06
N VAL A 148 3.04 10.13 1.03
CA VAL A 148 3.60 9.53 -0.18
C VAL A 148 3.78 8.04 -0.01
N HIS A 149 3.74 7.29 -1.11
CA HIS A 149 3.98 5.85 -1.10
C HIS A 149 5.48 5.55 -1.13
N ALA A 150 5.98 4.89 -0.08
CA ALA A 150 7.39 4.54 0.03
C ALA A 150 7.84 3.57 -1.09
N TYR A 151 6.93 2.69 -1.50
CA TYR A 151 7.11 1.74 -2.61
C TYR A 151 6.92 2.39 -4.00
N GLY A 152 6.73 3.71 -4.09
CA GLY A 152 6.46 4.38 -5.36
C GLY A 152 4.98 4.35 -5.77
N SER A 153 4.71 4.75 -7.01
CA SER A 153 3.35 4.74 -7.57
C SER A 153 2.93 3.31 -7.92
N ALA A 154 1.68 2.98 -7.64
CA ALA A 154 1.10 1.74 -8.15
C ALA A 154 0.79 1.91 -9.64
N LYS A 155 0.86 0.81 -10.40
CA LYS A 155 0.32 0.77 -11.76
C LYS A 155 -1.11 0.27 -11.66
N ILE A 156 -2.08 1.15 -11.89
CA ILE A 156 -3.49 0.79 -11.94
C ILE A 156 -3.92 0.70 -13.41
N LEU A 157 -4.50 -0.44 -13.78
CA LEU A 157 -5.05 -0.70 -15.10
C LEU A 157 -6.54 -1.02 -14.98
N GLY A 158 -7.33 -0.54 -15.94
CA GLY A 158 -8.73 -0.92 -16.11
C GLY A 158 -8.89 -1.71 -17.40
N ASP A 159 -9.67 -2.78 -17.36
CA ASP A 159 -10.03 -3.56 -18.54
C ASP A 159 -11.51 -3.95 -18.49
N TRP A 160 -12.10 -4.23 -19.65
CA TRP A 160 -13.52 -4.58 -19.76
C TRP A 160 -13.69 -6.08 -20.03
N LYS A 161 -14.48 -6.74 -19.17
CA LYS A 161 -14.89 -8.14 -19.29
C LYS A 161 -16.35 -8.24 -19.68
N LEU A 162 -16.63 -8.93 -20.78
CA LEU A 162 -18.00 -9.25 -21.19
C LEU A 162 -18.60 -10.30 -20.25
N VAL A 163 -19.74 -10.00 -19.64
CA VAL A 163 -20.46 -10.89 -18.71
C VAL A 163 -21.62 -11.61 -19.40
N LEU A 164 -22.34 -10.89 -20.26
CA LEU A 164 -23.47 -11.40 -21.02
C LEU A 164 -23.53 -10.68 -22.36
N SER A 165 -23.84 -11.40 -23.44
CA SER A 165 -24.22 -10.82 -24.73
C SER A 165 -25.47 -11.52 -25.22
N VAL A 166 -26.45 -10.72 -25.67
CA VAL A 166 -27.67 -11.19 -26.35
C VAL A 166 -27.74 -10.50 -27.70
N MET A 167 -27.44 -11.27 -28.74
CA MET A 167 -27.43 -10.81 -30.12
C MET A 167 -28.75 -11.15 -30.80
N ASN A 168 -29.39 -10.14 -31.39
CA ASN A 168 -30.61 -10.29 -32.19
C ASN A 168 -31.79 -11.02 -31.47
N PRO A 169 -32.26 -10.52 -30.31
CA PRO A 169 -33.40 -11.11 -29.60
C PRO A 169 -34.67 -11.06 -30.45
N GLN A 170 -35.32 -12.21 -30.66
CA GLN A 170 -36.55 -12.31 -31.47
C GLN A 170 -37.83 -12.12 -30.64
N ALA A 171 -37.73 -12.23 -29.33
CA ALA A 171 -38.82 -12.08 -28.37
C ALA A 171 -38.28 -11.43 -27.09
N GLU A 172 -39.16 -10.92 -26.23
CA GLU A 172 -38.76 -10.43 -24.92
C GLU A 172 -38.27 -11.61 -24.08
N GLN A 173 -37.07 -11.48 -23.52
CA GLN A 173 -36.43 -12.55 -22.75
C GLN A 173 -35.89 -11.98 -21.44
N LYS A 174 -36.24 -12.65 -20.35
CA LYS A 174 -35.63 -12.40 -19.04
C LYS A 174 -34.44 -13.32 -18.88
N MET A 175 -33.25 -12.73 -18.80
CA MET A 175 -31.99 -13.45 -18.70
C MET A 175 -31.40 -13.24 -17.31
N THR A 176 -31.05 -14.33 -16.64
CA THR A 176 -30.26 -14.28 -15.40
C THR A 176 -28.80 -14.51 -15.76
N TYR A 177 -27.91 -13.67 -15.25
CA TYR A 177 -26.46 -13.82 -15.41
C TYR A 177 -25.75 -13.78 -14.06
N LYS A 178 -24.62 -14.48 -14.00
CA LYS A 178 -23.76 -14.58 -12.83
C LYS A 178 -22.48 -13.80 -13.08
N TYR A 179 -22.05 -13.03 -12.08
CA TYR A 179 -20.77 -12.34 -12.10
C TYR A 179 -20.17 -12.33 -10.71
N THR A 180 -18.85 -12.23 -10.67
CA THR A 180 -18.08 -12.14 -9.44
C THR A 180 -17.75 -10.68 -9.18
N VAL A 181 -17.96 -10.20 -7.97
CA VAL A 181 -17.46 -8.90 -7.51
C VAL A 181 -16.57 -9.10 -6.31
N GLY A 182 -15.66 -8.15 -6.04
CA GLY A 182 -14.70 -8.30 -4.95
C GLY A 182 -13.26 -8.48 -5.41
N LYS A 183 -12.41 -8.72 -4.42
CA LYS A 183 -11.00 -9.07 -4.57
C LYS A 183 -10.92 -10.48 -5.17
N SER A 184 -10.76 -10.59 -6.49
CA SER A 184 -10.86 -11.91 -7.14
C SER A 184 -9.58 -12.74 -7.11
N SER A 185 -8.45 -12.11 -6.82
CA SER A 185 -7.18 -12.81 -6.62
C SER A 185 -6.16 -11.82 -6.10
N THR A 186 -5.53 -12.15 -4.98
CA THR A 186 -4.22 -11.59 -4.64
C THR A 186 -3.22 -12.67 -4.94
N THR A 187 -2.37 -12.44 -5.93
CA THR A 187 -1.23 -13.34 -6.16
C THR A 187 -0.08 -12.78 -5.35
N THR A 188 -0.12 -12.99 -4.03
CA THR A 188 0.99 -12.66 -3.14
C THR A 188 1.96 -13.83 -3.22
N THR A 189 3.16 -13.62 -3.74
CA THR A 189 4.16 -14.70 -3.84
C THR A 189 4.68 -15.16 -2.47
N SER A 190 4.70 -14.29 -1.44
CA SER A 190 5.17 -14.72 -0.10
C SER A 190 4.73 -13.89 1.12
N GLY A 191 3.87 -12.89 1.00
CA GLY A 191 3.66 -11.86 2.04
C GLY A 191 2.40 -12.00 2.91
N SER A 192 2.46 -11.53 4.16
CA SER A 192 1.29 -11.42 5.07
C SER A 192 0.79 -9.98 5.23
N PHE A 193 1.34 -9.03 4.46
CA PHE A 193 1.01 -7.60 4.55
C PHE A 193 -0.08 -7.19 3.58
N GLN A 194 -0.90 -6.22 4.02
CA GLN A 194 -1.85 -5.53 3.15
C GLN A 194 -1.15 -4.35 2.48
N PHE A 195 -1.04 -4.38 1.16
CA PHE A 195 -0.62 -3.18 0.43
C PHE A 195 -1.74 -2.13 0.43
N GLY A 196 -1.36 -0.89 0.11
CA GLY A 196 -2.30 0.23 0.11
C GLY A 196 -3.54 0.03 -0.76
N TRP A 197 -3.41 -0.68 -1.88
CA TRP A 197 -4.55 -1.05 -2.74
C TRP A 197 -5.34 -2.27 -2.22
N GLU A 198 -4.81 -3.03 -1.27
CA GLU A 198 -5.43 -4.24 -0.72
C GLU A 198 -6.29 -3.97 0.52
N ALA A 199 -6.28 -2.74 1.03
CA ALA A 199 -7.04 -2.36 2.22
C ALA A 199 -8.38 -1.70 1.85
N THR A 200 -9.39 -1.99 2.69
CA THR A 200 -10.79 -1.60 2.61
C THR A 200 -11.09 -0.28 1.90
N ALA A 201 -12.27 -0.20 1.28
CA ALA A 201 -12.74 0.89 0.44
C ALA A 201 -12.37 2.32 0.87
N SER A 202 -12.35 2.69 2.14
CA SER A 202 -11.97 4.06 2.54
C SER A 202 -10.45 4.34 2.52
N ALA A 203 -9.59 3.34 2.77
CA ALA A 203 -8.13 3.51 2.79
C ALA A 203 -7.50 3.20 1.42
N GLY A 204 -8.02 2.21 0.70
CA GLY A 204 -7.55 1.83 -0.63
C GLY A 204 -8.01 2.77 -1.75
N ILE A 205 -9.22 3.35 -1.67
CA ILE A 205 -9.72 4.28 -2.70
C ILE A 205 -8.82 5.52 -2.81
N TRP A 206 -8.43 6.11 -1.68
CA TRP A 206 -7.49 7.24 -1.69
C TRP A 206 -6.13 6.88 -2.32
N MET A 207 -5.61 5.67 -2.09
CA MET A 207 -4.34 5.22 -2.66
C MET A 207 -4.43 4.84 -4.15
N LEU A 208 -5.58 4.31 -4.58
CA LEU A 208 -5.88 4.03 -5.98
C LEU A 208 -6.07 5.33 -6.79
N GLU A 209 -6.76 6.33 -6.22
CA GLU A 209 -6.99 7.65 -6.83
C GLU A 209 -5.69 8.38 -7.17
N MET A 210 -4.67 8.29 -6.33
CA MET A 210 -3.37 8.93 -6.55
C MET A 210 -2.56 8.28 -7.69
N SER A 211 -2.93 7.07 -8.10
CA SER A 211 -2.17 6.25 -9.06
C SER A 211 -2.93 5.97 -10.36
N ALA A 212 -4.23 6.24 -10.42
CA ALA A 212 -5.11 5.99 -11.56
C ALA A 212 -5.24 7.20 -12.49
N THR A 213 -5.68 6.97 -13.73
CA THR A 213 -6.19 8.04 -14.60
C THR A 213 -7.46 8.64 -13.98
N THR A 214 -7.79 9.90 -14.33
CA THR A 214 -8.93 10.62 -13.74
C THR A 214 -10.27 9.90 -13.92
N SER A 215 -10.51 9.23 -15.05
CA SER A 215 -11.75 8.48 -15.27
C SER A 215 -11.84 7.22 -14.42
N LEU A 216 -10.74 6.47 -14.33
CA LEU A 216 -10.66 5.27 -13.49
C LEU A 216 -10.77 5.61 -11.98
N ALA A 217 -10.21 6.74 -11.55
CA ALA A 217 -10.38 7.24 -10.18
C ALA A 217 -11.86 7.53 -9.84
N VAL A 218 -12.61 8.14 -10.76
CA VAL A 218 -14.05 8.42 -10.58
C VAL A 218 -14.87 7.12 -10.53
N GLU A 219 -14.52 6.12 -11.32
CA GLU A 219 -15.18 4.80 -11.29
C GLU A 219 -14.93 4.07 -9.96
N ILE A 220 -13.68 4.12 -9.46
CA ILE A 220 -13.31 3.57 -8.16
C ILE A 220 -14.09 4.27 -7.04
N GLN A 221 -14.22 5.60 -7.07
CA GLN A 221 -15.05 6.35 -6.12
C GLN A 221 -16.54 5.98 -6.15
N ARG A 222 -17.07 5.62 -7.34
CA ARG A 222 -18.50 5.27 -7.51
C ARG A 222 -18.82 3.86 -7.07
N SER A 223 -17.84 2.98 -7.00
CA SER A 223 -18.03 1.61 -6.53
C SER A 223 -18.32 1.56 -5.03
N HIS A 224 -19.24 0.70 -4.60
CA HIS A 224 -19.63 0.63 -3.19
C HIS A 224 -18.52 0.02 -2.33
N GLU A 225 -18.41 0.41 -1.07
CA GLU A 225 -17.34 -0.07 -0.19
C GLU A 225 -17.34 -1.60 -0.02
N ASP A 226 -18.52 -2.20 -0.09
CA ASP A 226 -18.71 -3.64 0.04
C ASP A 226 -18.23 -4.42 -1.18
N THR A 227 -18.11 -3.75 -2.34
CA THR A 227 -17.55 -4.33 -3.57
C THR A 227 -16.06 -4.67 -3.44
N TRP A 228 -15.38 -4.22 -2.37
CA TRP A 228 -13.94 -4.39 -2.19
C TRP A 228 -13.53 -5.33 -1.05
N LYS A 229 -14.48 -5.72 -0.19
CA LYS A 229 -14.16 -6.43 1.07
C LYS A 229 -14.00 -7.94 0.88
N GLU A 230 -14.91 -8.56 0.13
CA GLU A 230 -14.95 -10.01 -0.06
C GLU A 230 -15.34 -10.36 -1.49
N GLU A 231 -14.83 -11.49 -1.98
CA GLU A 231 -15.30 -12.05 -3.25
C GLU A 231 -16.72 -12.59 -3.06
N GLN A 232 -17.64 -12.12 -3.91
CA GLN A 232 -19.03 -12.54 -3.91
C GLN A 232 -19.47 -12.85 -5.33
N THR A 233 -20.14 -13.98 -5.51
CA THR A 233 -20.88 -14.25 -6.75
C THR A 233 -22.28 -13.70 -6.62
N LYS A 234 -22.61 -12.72 -7.47
CA LYS A 234 -23.96 -12.15 -7.57
C LYS A 234 -24.70 -12.75 -8.76
N ASN A 235 -26.02 -12.85 -8.60
CA ASN A 235 -26.94 -13.14 -9.69
C ASN A 235 -27.71 -11.86 -9.98
N ASN A 236 -27.82 -11.47 -11.24
CA ASN A 236 -28.67 -10.37 -11.64
C ASN A 236 -29.50 -10.76 -12.86
N GLU A 237 -30.59 -10.03 -13.07
CA GLU A 237 -31.52 -10.28 -14.14
C GLU A 237 -31.62 -9.05 -15.05
N ILE A 238 -31.71 -9.30 -16.35
CA ILE A 238 -31.97 -8.28 -17.35
C ILE A 238 -33.13 -8.74 -18.22
N THR A 239 -33.99 -7.79 -18.59
CA THR A 239 -35.04 -8.02 -19.59
C THR A 239 -34.56 -7.43 -20.92
N VAL A 240 -34.38 -8.28 -21.92
CA VAL A 240 -33.94 -7.89 -23.26
C VAL A 240 -35.17 -7.85 -24.17
N LYS A 241 -35.37 -6.72 -24.86
CA LYS A 241 -36.51 -6.52 -25.76
C LYS A 241 -36.21 -7.03 -27.18
N PRO A 242 -37.23 -7.46 -27.94
CA PRO A 242 -37.05 -7.88 -29.32
C PRO A 242 -36.37 -6.80 -30.18
N GLY A 243 -35.41 -7.19 -31.03
CA GLY A 243 -34.68 -6.29 -31.92
C GLY A 243 -33.63 -5.40 -31.26
N PHE A 244 -33.46 -5.46 -29.93
CA PHE A 244 -32.49 -4.65 -29.20
C PHE A 244 -31.37 -5.53 -28.63
N PRO A 245 -30.24 -5.68 -29.36
CA PRO A 245 -29.06 -6.35 -28.81
C PRO A 245 -28.58 -5.67 -27.52
N CYS A 246 -28.01 -6.47 -26.64
CA CYS A 246 -27.55 -6.02 -25.34
C CYS A 246 -26.30 -6.79 -24.93
N ALA A 247 -25.26 -6.05 -24.54
CA ALA A 247 -24.08 -6.58 -23.88
C ALA A 247 -23.97 -6.00 -22.47
N VAL A 248 -23.62 -6.84 -21.49
CA VAL A 248 -23.35 -6.45 -20.10
C VAL A 248 -21.86 -6.53 -19.89
N TRP A 249 -21.24 -5.41 -19.52
CA TRP A 249 -19.81 -5.32 -19.28
C TRP A 249 -19.51 -5.11 -17.80
N GLN A 250 -18.43 -5.73 -17.37
CA GLN A 250 -17.86 -5.60 -16.04
C GLN A 250 -16.47 -5.00 -16.15
N ARG A 251 -16.20 -3.97 -15.34
CA ARG A 251 -14.87 -3.40 -15.20
C ARG A 251 -14.01 -4.30 -14.32
N ILE A 252 -12.81 -4.60 -14.79
CA ILE A 252 -11.76 -5.31 -14.07
C ILE A 252 -10.65 -4.33 -13.81
N ILE A 253 -10.27 -4.17 -12.54
CA ILE A 253 -9.23 -3.24 -12.11
C ILE A 253 -8.07 -4.07 -11.60
N THR A 254 -6.90 -3.88 -12.19
CA THR A 254 -5.66 -4.52 -11.75
C THR A 254 -4.74 -3.47 -11.16
N GLY A 255 -4.45 -3.62 -9.88
CA GLY A 255 -3.42 -2.85 -9.18
C GLY A 255 -2.15 -3.68 -9.07
N ALA A 256 -1.03 -3.17 -9.58
CA ALA A 256 0.26 -3.84 -9.50
C ALA A 256 1.35 -2.91 -8.99
N GLN A 257 2.15 -3.40 -8.04
CA GLN A 257 3.35 -2.72 -7.57
C GLN A 257 4.33 -3.73 -6.94
N HIS A 258 5.59 -3.65 -7.37
CA HIS A 258 6.71 -4.41 -6.78
C HIS A 258 6.45 -5.92 -6.62
N GLY A 259 5.93 -6.57 -7.66
CA GLY A 259 5.70 -8.02 -7.67
C GLY A 259 4.39 -8.47 -7.03
N HIS A 260 3.65 -7.55 -6.40
CA HIS A 260 2.30 -7.80 -5.90
C HIS A 260 1.27 -7.31 -6.91
N GLU A 261 0.28 -8.16 -7.15
CA GLU A 261 -0.84 -7.88 -8.04
C GLU A 261 -2.15 -8.25 -7.35
N ALA A 262 -3.07 -7.29 -7.34
CA ALA A 262 -4.44 -7.49 -6.92
C ALA A 262 -5.39 -7.19 -8.08
N ILE A 263 -6.33 -8.10 -8.29
CA ILE A 263 -7.39 -7.95 -9.29
C ILE A 263 -8.71 -7.74 -8.57
N PHE A 264 -9.44 -6.72 -9.00
CA PHE A 264 -10.74 -6.35 -8.48
C PHE A 264 -11.77 -6.39 -9.59
N GLN A 265 -12.91 -7.01 -9.32
CA GLN A 265 -14.04 -7.04 -10.24
C GLN A 265 -15.13 -6.16 -9.67
N VAL A 266 -15.49 -5.10 -10.39
CA VAL A 266 -16.50 -4.14 -9.93
C VAL A 266 -17.89 -4.61 -10.35
N ASP A 267 -18.96 -4.12 -9.71
CA ASP A 267 -20.31 -4.36 -10.19
C ASP A 267 -20.46 -3.90 -11.67
N PRO A 268 -21.19 -4.63 -12.52
CA PRO A 268 -21.42 -4.24 -13.92
C PRO A 268 -22.09 -2.87 -13.99
N PHE A 269 -21.47 -1.92 -14.67
CA PHE A 269 -21.99 -0.55 -14.78
C PHE A 269 -22.78 -0.30 -16.06
N GLU A 270 -22.50 -1.02 -17.15
CA GLU A 270 -22.93 -0.55 -18.47
C GLU A 270 -23.49 -1.63 -19.40
N HIS A 271 -24.59 -1.24 -20.05
CA HIS A 271 -25.24 -1.96 -21.12
C HIS A 271 -24.92 -1.29 -22.45
N THR A 272 -24.19 -1.97 -23.32
CA THR A 272 -23.96 -1.47 -24.69
C THR A 272 -24.90 -2.16 -25.67
N LYS A 273 -25.14 -1.50 -26.81
CA LYS A 273 -26.02 -2.02 -27.87
C LYS A 273 -25.38 -3.17 -28.66
N ASP A 274 -24.11 -3.49 -28.45
CA ASP A 274 -23.35 -4.47 -29.22
C ASP A 274 -22.14 -4.95 -28.40
N ASP A 275 -21.78 -6.23 -28.51
CA ASP A 275 -20.57 -6.79 -27.89
C ASP A 275 -19.27 -6.35 -28.57
N ASN A 276 -19.35 -5.72 -29.74
CA ASN A 276 -18.21 -5.09 -30.42
C ASN A 276 -17.92 -3.67 -29.95
N VAL A 277 -18.82 -3.07 -29.16
CA VAL A 277 -18.65 -1.73 -28.60
C VAL A 277 -18.44 -1.86 -27.10
N LYS A 278 -17.18 -1.79 -26.69
CA LYS A 278 -16.82 -1.63 -25.27
C LYS A 278 -17.25 -0.23 -24.80
N PRO A 279 -17.61 -0.05 -23.53
CA PRO A 279 -17.72 1.27 -22.93
C PRO A 279 -16.48 2.14 -23.17
N GLU A 280 -16.67 3.44 -23.36
CA GLU A 280 -15.57 4.42 -23.46
C GLU A 280 -14.90 4.60 -22.08
N ASP A 281 -13.60 4.90 -22.07
CA ASP A 281 -12.82 5.23 -20.87
C ASP A 281 -12.96 6.70 -20.44
#